data_AF-A0A6I1R2N3-F1
#
_entry.id   AF-A0A6I1R2N3-F1
#
_cell.length_a   1.000
_cell.length_b   1.000
_cell.length_c   1.000
_cell.angle_alpha   90.00
_cell.angle_beta   90.00
_cell.angle_gamma   90.00
#
_symmetry.space_group_name_H-M   'P 1'
#
loop_
_entity.id
_entity.type
_entity.pdbx_description
1 polymer ?
#
loop_
_entity_poly.entity_id
_entity_poly.type
_entity_poly.pdbx_seq_one_letter_code
_entity_poly.pdbx_strand_id
1 'polypeptide(L)'
;MLAARSGRPVKMVMEYREEFFAGAPRHAAIMKLKTGVMRDGTIVAHQMDAYLDAGAYGGFRPGAVVGGIAHAGGCYRAEYARISVSRVYTNNLPGGQMRAPGEPQGFFAAESHIDCVARKLAMDP
;
A
#
# COMPACT_ATOMS: atom_id res chain seq x y z
N MET A 1 20.47 -13.98 -21.73
CA MET A 1 21.06 -13.52 -23.01
C MET A 1 22.58 -13.63 -23.06
N LEU A 2 23.32 -13.03 -22.12
CA LEU A 2 24.81 -13.02 -22.16
C LEU A 2 25.43 -14.43 -22.14
N ALA A 3 25.06 -15.29 -21.18
CA ALA A 3 25.59 -16.66 -21.11
C ALA A 3 25.28 -17.49 -22.36
N ALA A 4 24.08 -17.33 -22.93
CA ALA A 4 23.68 -18.02 -24.15
C ALA A 4 24.49 -17.58 -25.37
N ARG A 5 24.84 -16.28 -25.46
CA ARG A 5 25.64 -15.75 -26.58
C ARG A 5 27.14 -16.04 -26.43
N SER A 6 27.65 -16.09 -25.20
CA SER A 6 29.07 -16.32 -24.95
C SER A 6 29.45 -17.80 -24.85
N GLY A 7 28.47 -18.70 -24.66
CA GLY A 7 28.72 -20.12 -24.40
C GLY A 7 29.43 -20.39 -23.06
N ARG A 8 29.46 -19.41 -22.16
CA ARG A 8 30.20 -19.46 -20.88
C ARG A 8 29.31 -19.03 -19.72
N PRO A 9 29.50 -19.57 -18.50
CA PRO A 9 28.82 -19.06 -17.30
C PRO A 9 29.10 -17.57 -17.09
N VAL A 10 28.07 -16.81 -16.70
CA VAL A 10 28.15 -15.37 -16.42
C VAL A 10 27.58 -15.11 -15.03
N LYS A 11 28.31 -14.32 -14.23
CA LYS A 11 27.85 -13.77 -12.95
C LYS A 11 27.61 -12.27 -13.13
N MET A 12 26.46 -11.78 -12.70
CA MET A 12 26.15 -10.36 -12.60
C MET A 12 26.08 -9.98 -11.13
N VAL A 13 26.72 -8.87 -10.76
CA VAL A 13 26.67 -8.30 -9.42
C VAL A 13 26.38 -6.82 -9.62
N MET A 14 25.36 -6.32 -8.94
CA MET A 14 25.02 -4.90 -8.96
C MET A 14 25.83 -4.16 -7.90
N GLU A 15 26.25 -2.96 -8.23
CA GLU A 15 26.68 -1.99 -7.23
C GLU A 15 25.47 -1.53 -6.39
N TYR A 16 25.75 -1.05 -5.18
CA TYR A 16 24.69 -0.61 -4.27
C TYR A 16 23.78 0.46 -4.89
N ARG A 17 24.35 1.37 -5.70
CA ARG A 17 23.58 2.39 -6.41
C ARG A 17 22.67 1.79 -7.47
N GLU A 18 23.17 0.81 -8.23
CA GLU A 18 22.39 0.14 -9.28
C GLU A 18 21.20 -0.61 -8.69
N GLU A 19 21.35 -1.19 -7.49
CA GLU A 19 20.26 -1.83 -6.75
C GLU A 19 19.08 -0.87 -6.50
N PHE A 20 19.33 0.41 -6.20
CA PHE A 20 18.25 1.39 -6.01
C PHE A 20 17.50 1.73 -7.31
N PHE A 21 18.14 1.57 -8.47
CA PHE A 21 17.52 1.83 -9.77
C PHE A 21 16.86 0.59 -10.37
N ALA A 22 17.37 -0.60 -10.05
CA ALA A 22 16.88 -1.88 -10.55
C ALA A 22 15.85 -2.54 -9.60
N GLY A 23 15.95 -2.24 -8.31
CA GLY A 23 15.09 -2.78 -7.27
C GLY A 23 13.66 -2.23 -7.34
N ALA A 24 12.76 -2.94 -6.64
CA ALA A 24 11.34 -2.60 -6.61
C ALA A 24 10.96 -2.10 -5.20
N PRO A 25 10.95 -0.77 -4.95
CA PRO A 25 10.64 -0.23 -3.63
C PRO A 25 9.16 -0.45 -3.26
N ARG A 26 8.83 -0.21 -1.99
CA ARG A 26 7.43 -0.16 -1.56
C ARG A 26 6.68 0.94 -2.30
N HIS A 27 5.44 0.66 -2.68
CA HIS A 27 4.53 1.64 -3.27
C HIS A 27 4.30 2.83 -2.34
N ALA A 28 4.57 4.03 -2.83
CA ALA A 28 4.06 5.26 -2.22
C ALA A 28 2.52 5.27 -2.32
N ALA A 29 1.85 5.80 -1.30
CA ALA A 29 0.41 5.74 -1.17
C ALA A 29 -0.18 7.06 -0.69
N ILE A 30 -1.32 7.44 -1.28
CA ILE A 30 -2.20 8.50 -0.79
C ILE A 30 -3.52 7.85 -0.40
N MET A 31 -3.98 8.06 0.82
CA MET A 31 -5.22 7.47 1.33
C MET A 31 -6.14 8.55 1.84
N LYS A 32 -7.41 8.47 1.47
CA LYS A 32 -8.48 9.33 1.95
C LYS A 32 -9.46 8.48 2.74
N LEU A 33 -9.69 8.86 4.00
CA LEU A 33 -10.53 8.10 4.93
C LEU A 33 -11.71 8.96 5.40
N LYS A 34 -12.86 8.33 5.53
CA LYS A 34 -14.08 8.90 6.11
C LYS A 34 -14.76 7.83 6.96
N THR A 35 -14.96 8.13 8.23
CA THR A 35 -15.63 7.24 9.19
C THR A 35 -16.86 7.93 9.76
N GLY A 36 -17.99 7.23 9.75
CA GLY A 36 -19.22 7.60 10.43
C GLY A 36 -19.28 6.91 11.79
N VAL A 37 -19.41 7.71 12.85
CA VAL A 37 -19.42 7.24 14.24
C VAL A 37 -20.63 7.78 14.99
N MET A 38 -21.14 6.98 15.92
CA MET A 38 -22.11 7.41 16.93
C MET A 38 -21.39 8.14 18.07
N ARG A 39 -22.16 8.87 18.90
CA ARG A 39 -21.59 9.61 20.05
C ARG A 39 -20.95 8.70 21.11
N ASP A 40 -21.35 7.43 21.15
CA ASP A 40 -20.81 6.40 22.05
C ASP A 40 -19.54 5.71 21.50
N GLY A 41 -19.04 6.16 20.34
CA GLY A 41 -17.84 5.62 19.70
C GLY A 41 -18.11 4.47 18.74
N THR A 42 -19.36 3.99 18.61
CA THR A 42 -19.70 2.92 17.67
C THR A 42 -19.44 3.35 16.23
N ILE A 43 -18.57 2.61 15.53
CA ILE A 43 -18.31 2.82 14.09
C ILE A 43 -19.43 2.19 13.28
N VAL A 44 -20.12 3.00 12.49
CA VAL A 44 -21.27 2.59 11.67
C VAL A 44 -20.83 2.40 10.21
N ALA A 45 -20.04 3.35 9.72
CA ALA A 45 -19.60 3.37 8.33
C ALA A 45 -18.11 3.68 8.22
N HIS A 46 -17.42 3.01 7.32
CA HIS A 46 -16.01 3.27 7.04
C HIS A 46 -15.76 3.27 5.53
N GLN A 47 -15.16 4.34 5.03
CA GLN A 47 -14.77 4.47 3.63
C GLN A 47 -13.29 4.82 3.51
N MET A 48 -12.59 4.10 2.63
CA MET A 48 -11.24 4.41 2.23
C MET A 48 -11.11 4.42 0.71
N ASP A 49 -10.52 5.48 0.16
CA ASP A 49 -10.05 5.54 -1.21
C ASP A 49 -8.51 5.65 -1.19
N ALA A 50 -7.82 4.60 -1.64
CA ALA A 50 -6.37 4.48 -1.66
C ALA A 50 -5.82 4.56 -3.09
N TYR A 51 -4.81 5.40 -3.28
CA TYR A 51 -4.10 5.59 -4.55
C TYR A 51 -2.65 5.19 -4.36
N LEU A 52 -2.20 4.19 -5.12
CA LEU A 52 -0.84 3.68 -5.09
C LEU A 52 -0.06 4.09 -6.33
N ASP A 53 1.14 4.58 -6.11
CA ASP A 53 2.11 4.78 -7.19
C ASP A 53 2.61 3.41 -7.68
N ALA A 54 2.23 3.04 -8.90
CA ALA A 54 2.66 1.80 -9.54
C ALA A 54 4.00 1.93 -10.27
N GLY A 55 4.49 3.15 -10.47
CA GLY A 55 5.63 3.48 -11.34
C GLY A 55 5.33 3.34 -12.83
N ALA A 56 6.38 3.28 -13.63
CA ALA A 56 6.33 3.38 -15.10
C ALA A 56 5.65 2.21 -15.83
N TYR A 57 5.62 1.02 -15.23
CA TYR A 57 5.02 -0.17 -15.83
C TYR A 57 4.53 -1.14 -14.75
N GLY A 58 3.95 -2.27 -15.18
CA GLY A 58 3.36 -3.25 -14.28
C GLY A 58 4.30 -3.80 -13.19
N GLY A 59 5.62 -3.68 -13.32
CA GLY A 59 6.61 -4.18 -12.35
C GLY A 59 6.53 -5.70 -12.14
N PHE A 60 7.00 -6.17 -10.99
CA PHE A 60 6.89 -7.56 -10.56
C PHE A 60 5.44 -7.88 -10.14
N ARG A 61 4.64 -8.50 -11.02
CA ARG A 61 3.27 -8.96 -10.69
C ARG A 61 3.02 -10.41 -11.07
N PRO A 62 2.51 -11.21 -10.13
CA PRO A 62 1.60 -12.31 -10.43
C PRO A 62 0.12 -11.98 -10.12
N GLY A 63 -0.24 -10.78 -9.62
CA GLY A 63 -1.61 -10.47 -9.16
C GLY A 63 -2.12 -9.04 -9.39
N ALA A 64 -3.44 -8.92 -9.54
CA ALA A 64 -4.17 -7.71 -9.94
C ALA A 64 -4.15 -6.56 -8.92
N VAL A 65 -3.86 -6.79 -7.63
CA VAL A 65 -3.90 -5.78 -6.55
C VAL A 65 -2.75 -5.97 -5.54
N VAL A 66 -2.29 -4.88 -4.89
CA VAL A 66 -1.52 -4.97 -3.64
C VAL A 66 -2.54 -5.31 -2.56
N GLY A 67 -2.81 -6.60 -2.37
CA GLY A 67 -3.98 -7.08 -1.62
C GLY A 67 -4.05 -6.57 -0.18
N GLY A 68 -2.90 -6.32 0.45
CA GLY A 68 -2.82 -5.91 1.84
C GLY A 68 -3.57 -4.62 2.21
N ILE A 69 -3.79 -3.71 1.26
CA ILE A 69 -4.55 -2.47 1.51
C ILE A 69 -6.03 -2.76 1.70
N ALA A 70 -6.56 -3.84 1.15
CA ALA A 70 -7.94 -4.25 1.41
C ALA A 70 -8.17 -4.58 2.90
N HIS A 71 -7.11 -4.89 3.66
CA HIS A 71 -7.16 -5.11 5.10
C HIS A 71 -7.16 -3.81 5.92
N ALA A 72 -7.08 -2.64 5.29
CA ALA A 72 -7.04 -1.35 5.99
C ALA A 72 -8.35 -0.99 6.73
N GLY A 73 -9.41 -1.79 6.60
CA GLY A 73 -10.57 -1.70 7.51
C GLY A 73 -10.20 -1.99 8.98
N GLY A 74 -8.99 -2.49 9.23
CA GLY A 74 -8.45 -2.64 10.58
C GLY A 74 -9.08 -3.80 11.33
N CYS A 75 -8.94 -3.74 12.65
CA CYS A 75 -9.60 -4.64 13.60
C CYS A 75 -10.97 -4.10 14.03
N TYR A 76 -11.51 -3.09 13.34
CA TYR A 76 -12.72 -2.38 13.74
C TYR A 76 -13.95 -2.95 13.05
N ARG A 77 -15.01 -3.16 13.84
CA ARG A 77 -16.31 -3.54 13.31
C ARG A 77 -17.01 -2.30 12.77
N ALA A 78 -17.23 -2.26 11.46
CA ALA A 78 -18.10 -1.30 10.79
C ALA A 78 -19.22 -2.05 10.07
N GLU A 79 -20.47 -1.62 10.25
CA GLU A 79 -21.62 -2.24 9.59
C GLU A 79 -21.56 -2.03 8.06
N TYR A 80 -21.13 -0.85 7.63
CA TYR A 80 -20.98 -0.50 6.22
C TYR A 80 -19.53 -0.14 5.90
N ALA A 81 -18.88 -0.91 5.04
CA ALA A 81 -17.49 -0.66 4.64
C ALA A 81 -17.34 -0.57 3.12
N ARG A 82 -16.58 0.42 2.65
CA ARG A 82 -16.16 0.53 1.24
C ARG A 82 -14.68 0.85 1.17
N ILE A 83 -13.91 -0.07 0.60
CA ILE A 83 -12.47 0.13 0.36
C ILE A 83 -12.23 0.09 -1.15
N SER A 84 -11.74 1.19 -1.70
CA SER A 84 -11.35 1.33 -3.09
C SER A 84 -9.84 1.47 -3.20
N VAL A 85 -9.23 0.69 -4.09
CA VAL A 85 -7.78 0.72 -4.30
C VAL A 85 -7.50 0.96 -5.78
N SER A 86 -6.87 2.08 -6.07
CA SER A 86 -6.45 2.49 -7.42
C SER A 86 -4.93 2.45 -7.53
N ARG A 87 -4.44 1.95 -8.64
CA ARG A 87 -3.02 1.97 -9.00
C ARG A 87 -2.82 3.01 -10.09
N VAL A 88 -1.91 3.94 -9.86
CA VAL A 88 -1.65 5.07 -10.74
C VAL A 88 -0.31 4.83 -11.42
N TYR A 89 -0.29 4.80 -12.75
CA TYR A 89 0.96 4.79 -13.51
C TYR A 89 1.59 6.18 -13.43
N THR A 90 2.89 6.22 -13.15
CA THR A 90 3.69 7.44 -13.03
C THR A 90 5.02 7.23 -13.76
N ASN A 91 5.86 8.27 -13.84
CA ASN A 91 7.21 8.13 -14.37
C ASN A 91 8.25 7.69 -13.32
N ASN A 92 7.80 7.23 -12.16
CA ASN A 92 8.68 6.74 -11.09
C ASN A 92 9.09 5.28 -11.31
N LEU A 93 10.05 4.81 -10.50
CA LEU A 93 10.43 3.41 -10.48
C LEU A 93 9.24 2.51 -10.12
N PRO A 94 9.02 1.39 -10.84
CA PRO A 94 7.96 0.45 -10.51
C PRO A 94 8.10 -0.08 -9.09
N GLY A 95 7.02 0.08 -8.32
CA GLY A 95 6.94 -0.49 -6.98
C GLY A 95 6.81 -2.02 -7.03
N GLY A 96 7.19 -2.66 -5.92
CA GLY A 96 7.15 -4.12 -5.78
C GLY A 96 6.71 -4.59 -4.40
N GLN A 97 6.95 -5.88 -4.17
CA GLN A 97 6.64 -6.54 -2.92
C GLN A 97 7.69 -6.16 -1.86
N MET A 98 7.29 -5.36 -0.89
CA MET A 98 8.04 -5.16 0.34
C MET A 98 7.26 -5.81 1.49
N ARG A 99 7.97 -6.36 2.50
CA ARG A 99 7.40 -7.09 3.64
C ARG A 99 6.05 -6.51 4.10
N ALA A 100 5.02 -7.35 4.18
CA ALA A 100 3.63 -6.94 4.36
C ALA A 100 3.20 -5.98 3.22
N PRO A 101 2.87 -6.49 2.02
CA PRO A 101 2.67 -5.65 0.85
C PRO A 101 1.37 -4.84 0.95
N GLY A 102 1.52 -3.53 1.20
CA GLY A 102 0.40 -2.58 1.29
C GLY A 102 -0.21 -2.45 2.68
N GLU A 103 -0.09 -3.47 3.54
CA GLU A 103 -0.68 -3.48 4.89
C GLU A 103 -0.14 -2.35 5.78
N PRO A 104 1.18 -2.09 5.88
CA PRO A 104 1.69 -1.01 6.70
C PRO A 104 1.15 0.37 6.30
N GLN A 105 1.00 0.61 4.99
CA GLN A 105 0.44 1.88 4.51
C GLN A 105 -1.04 2.00 4.89
N GLY A 106 -1.79 0.92 4.74
CA GLY A 106 -3.22 0.86 5.07
C GLY A 106 -3.48 1.05 6.56
N PHE A 107 -2.83 0.23 7.40
CA PHE A 107 -2.99 0.31 8.85
C PHE A 107 -2.51 1.64 9.41
N PHE A 108 -1.36 2.16 8.97
CA PHE A 108 -0.91 3.46 9.47
C PHE A 108 -1.95 4.56 9.22
N ALA A 109 -2.55 4.59 8.02
CA ALA A 109 -3.58 5.56 7.69
C ALA A 109 -4.89 5.33 8.47
N ALA A 110 -5.31 4.07 8.63
CA ALA A 110 -6.53 3.70 9.35
C ALA A 110 -6.43 3.99 10.85
N GLU A 111 -5.39 3.52 11.53
CA GLU A 111 -5.17 3.73 12.97
C GLU A 111 -5.02 5.23 13.28
N SER A 112 -4.19 5.94 12.50
CA SER A 112 -4.04 7.40 12.66
C SER A 112 -5.37 8.13 12.47
N HIS A 113 -6.24 7.64 11.60
CA HIS A 113 -7.57 8.21 11.39
C HIS A 113 -8.50 7.93 12.58
N ILE A 114 -8.47 6.72 13.16
CA ILE A 114 -9.24 6.38 14.36
C ILE A 114 -8.79 7.23 15.56
N ASP A 115 -7.49 7.46 15.76
CA ASP A 115 -7.00 8.40 16.78
C ASP A 115 -7.57 9.81 16.61
N CYS A 116 -7.71 10.26 15.34
CA CYS A 116 -8.31 11.56 15.04
C CYS A 116 -9.82 11.58 15.33
N VAL A 117 -10.51 10.46 15.14
CA VAL A 117 -11.94 10.30 15.45
C VAL A 117 -12.17 10.28 16.95
N ALA A 118 -11.42 9.48 17.70
CA ALA A 118 -11.50 9.41 19.16
C ALA A 118 -11.31 10.78 19.81
N ARG A 119 -10.27 11.53 19.39
CA ARG A 119 -10.03 12.90 19.85
C ARG A 119 -11.19 13.86 19.55
N LYS A 120 -11.86 13.72 18.40
CA LYS A 120 -13.04 14.54 18.05
C LYS A 120 -14.27 14.21 18.90
N LEU A 121 -14.38 12.97 19.37
CA LEU A 121 -15.42 12.53 20.31
C LEU A 121 -15.05 12.79 21.77
N ALA A 122 -13.87 13.35 22.05
CA ALA A 122 -13.30 13.49 23.39
C ALA A 122 -13.19 12.14 24.13
N MET A 123 -12.81 11.10 23.40
CA MET A 123 -12.50 9.77 23.91
C MET A 123 -10.99 9.54 23.91
N ASP A 124 -10.52 8.68 24.82
CA ASP A 124 -9.14 8.20 24.80
C ASP A 124 -8.93 7.30 23.56
N PRO A 125 -7.92 7.57 22.72
CA PRO A 125 -7.63 6.78 21.52
C PRO A 125 -7.08 5.38 21.83
#